data_AF-A0A5C4L8D4-F1
#
_entry.id   AF-A0A5C4L8D4-F1
#
_cell.length_a   1.000
_cell.length_b   1.000
_cell.length_c   1.000
_cell.angle_alpha   90.00
_cell.angle_beta   90.00
_cell.angle_gamma   90.00
#
_symmetry.space_group_name_H-M   'P 1'
#
loop_
_entity.id
_entity.type
_entity.pdbx_description
1 polymer ?
#
loop_
_entity_poly.entity_id
_entity_poly.type
_entity_poly.pdbx_seq_one_letter_code
_entity_poly.pdbx_strand_id
1 'polypeptide(L)'
;MHQIHVSLFSERCAAFRITPLQYSLLSLLRDLGEADQTTLANAAALDRTTTTGILKRLAARGLITRATSPTDRRAQICRLTTEGEALHGAMEPAARSAHALTVAALTPSERRCLADLLSRVIADHDHRRGKADVV
;
A
#
# COMPACT_ATOMS: atom_id res chain seq x y z
N MET A 1 -1.90 17.01 7.56
CA MET A 1 -1.77 16.46 6.19
C MET A 1 -2.28 15.03 6.06
N HIS A 2 -1.80 14.06 6.85
CA HIS A 2 -2.25 12.66 6.75
C HIS A 2 -3.78 12.49 6.84
N GLN A 3 -4.45 13.12 7.82
CA GLN A 3 -5.91 13.01 7.98
C GLN A 3 -6.71 13.66 6.83
N ILE A 4 -6.18 14.73 6.22
CA ILE A 4 -6.80 15.36 5.04
C ILE A 4 -6.75 14.40 3.85
N HIS A 5 -5.58 13.80 3.60
CA HIS A 5 -5.43 12.81 2.53
C HIS A 5 -6.33 11.59 2.73
N VAL A 6 -6.38 11.04 3.95
CA VAL A 6 -7.27 9.91 4.30
C VAL A 6 -8.74 10.25 4.08
N SER A 7 -9.16 11.47 4.44
CA SER A 7 -10.53 11.95 4.21
C SER A 7 -10.86 12.01 2.72
N LEU A 8 -10.01 12.66 1.91
CA LEU A 8 -10.17 12.76 0.46
C LEU A 8 -10.20 11.39 -0.23
N PHE A 9 -9.33 10.47 0.20
CA PHE A 9 -9.35 9.09 -0.32
C PHE A 9 -10.67 8.41 0.03
N SER A 10 -11.09 8.50 1.30
CA SER A 10 -12.32 7.84 1.76
C SER A 10 -13.55 8.37 1.03
N GLU A 11 -13.62 9.67 0.78
CA GLU A 11 -14.69 10.30 0.00
C GLU A 11 -14.71 9.79 -1.45
N ARG A 12 -13.57 9.83 -2.14
CA ARG A 12 -13.48 9.45 -3.56
C ARG A 12 -13.62 7.96 -3.80
N CYS A 13 -13.19 7.13 -2.85
CA CYS A 13 -13.16 5.67 -2.98
C CYS A 13 -14.28 4.97 -2.20
N ALA A 14 -15.25 5.70 -1.65
CA ALA A 14 -16.31 5.16 -0.78
C ALA A 14 -17.04 3.95 -1.39
N ALA A 15 -17.32 4.00 -2.71
CA ALA A 15 -18.05 2.96 -3.44
C ALA A 15 -17.37 1.58 -3.39
N PHE A 16 -16.04 1.54 -3.23
CA PHE A 16 -15.26 0.30 -3.28
C PHE A 16 -15.15 -0.39 -1.92
N ARG A 17 -15.52 0.30 -0.83
CA ARG A 17 -15.41 -0.20 0.55
C ARG A 17 -14.02 -0.75 0.85
N ILE A 18 -12.99 -0.04 0.40
CA ILE A 18 -11.57 -0.35 0.62
C ILE A 18 -10.94 0.82 1.35
N THR A 19 -10.20 0.54 2.43
CA THR A 19 -9.49 1.57 3.19
C THR A 19 -8.19 1.99 2.50
N PRO A 20 -7.60 3.15 2.82
CA PRO A 20 -6.32 3.56 2.23
C PRO A 20 -5.22 2.51 2.37
N LEU A 21 -5.05 1.91 3.56
CA LEU A 21 -4.04 0.88 3.79
C LEU A 21 -4.33 -0.43 3.04
N GLN A 22 -5.60 -0.81 2.88
CA GLN A 22 -5.96 -1.96 2.04
C GLN A 22 -5.58 -1.69 0.58
N TYR A 23 -5.90 -0.50 0.07
CA TYR A 23 -5.53 -0.10 -1.28
C TYR A 23 -4.00 -0.06 -1.46
N SER A 24 -3.24 0.47 -0.49
CA SER A 24 -1.77 0.44 -0.54
C SER A 24 -1.21 -0.97 -0.67
N LEU A 25 -1.73 -1.95 0.08
CA LEU A 25 -1.29 -3.35 -0.04
C LEU A 25 -1.69 -3.99 -1.38
N LEU A 26 -2.87 -3.65 -1.92
CA LEU A 26 -3.28 -4.12 -3.25
C LEU A 26 -2.38 -3.52 -4.34
N SER A 27 -2.03 -2.23 -4.25
CA SER A 27 -1.09 -1.58 -5.17
C SER A 27 0.31 -2.20 -5.09
N LEU A 28 0.83 -2.46 -3.89
CA LEU A 28 2.12 -3.14 -3.73
C LEU A 28 2.12 -4.54 -4.34
N LEU A 29 1.04 -5.31 -4.13
CA LEU A 29 0.91 -6.63 -4.74
C LEU A 29 0.78 -6.57 -6.26
N ARG A 30 0.10 -5.55 -6.81
CA ARG A 30 0.05 -5.32 -8.26
C ARG A 30 1.44 -5.05 -8.82
N ASP A 31 2.20 -4.18 -8.18
CA ASP A 31 3.50 -3.72 -8.69
C ASP A 31 4.59 -4.79 -8.53
N LEU A 32 4.53 -5.61 -7.47
CA LEU A 32 5.47 -6.71 -7.21
C LEU A 32 5.05 -8.04 -7.86
N GLY A 33 3.79 -8.19 -8.26
CA GLY A 33 3.18 -9.44 -8.71
C GLY A 33 2.88 -10.41 -7.55
N GLU A 34 3.89 -10.71 -6.73
CA GLU A 34 3.75 -11.44 -5.48
C GLU A 34 4.71 -10.93 -4.42
N ALA A 35 4.33 -11.06 -3.15
CA ALA A 35 5.21 -10.71 -2.05
C ALA A 35 4.84 -11.48 -0.79
N ASP A 36 5.84 -11.75 0.05
CA ASP A 36 5.57 -12.24 1.39
C ASP A 36 5.08 -11.12 2.31
N GLN A 37 4.49 -11.52 3.44
CA GLN A 37 3.95 -10.59 4.42
C GLN A 37 5.00 -9.63 5.01
N THR A 38 6.25 -10.08 5.19
CA THR A 38 7.34 -9.26 5.74
C THR A 38 7.72 -8.17 4.74
N THR A 39 7.88 -8.53 3.46
CA THR A 39 8.09 -7.58 2.36
C THR A 39 6.97 -6.55 2.31
N LEU A 40 5.71 -6.98 2.39
CA LEU A 40 4.55 -6.07 2.36
C LEU A 40 4.49 -5.15 3.58
N ALA A 41 4.79 -5.67 4.78
CA ALA A 41 4.81 -4.88 6.00
C ALA A 41 5.90 -3.79 5.94
N ASN A 42 7.08 -4.16 5.46
CA ASN A 42 8.20 -3.25 5.29
C ASN A 42 7.90 -2.17 4.25
N ALA A 43 7.42 -2.56 3.06
CA ALA A 43 7.09 -1.63 1.99
C ALA A 43 5.94 -0.67 2.35
N ALA A 44 4.99 -1.09 3.18
CA ALA A 44 3.92 -0.24 3.67
C ALA A 44 4.29 0.55 4.94
N ALA A 45 5.51 0.39 5.46
CA ALA A 45 5.96 0.92 6.75
C ALA A 45 5.02 0.56 7.93
N LEU A 46 4.39 -0.61 7.88
CA LEU A 46 3.47 -1.12 8.90
C LEU A 46 4.13 -2.18 9.79
N ASP A 47 3.58 -2.41 10.97
CA ASP A 47 3.94 -3.57 11.77
C ASP A 47 3.35 -4.86 11.18
N ARG A 48 3.96 -5.99 11.55
CA ARG A 48 3.62 -7.30 11.02
C ARG A 48 2.19 -7.73 11.41
N THR A 49 1.73 -7.39 12.61
CA THR A 49 0.40 -7.78 13.11
C THR A 49 -0.71 -7.08 12.34
N THR A 50 -0.59 -5.75 12.18
CA THR A 50 -1.52 -4.94 11.37
C THR A 50 -1.57 -5.45 9.94
N THR A 51 -0.40 -5.65 9.32
CA THR A 51 -0.29 -6.19 7.95
C THR A 51 -0.98 -7.55 7.81
N THR A 52 -0.74 -8.47 8.76
CA THR A 52 -1.43 -9.78 8.79
C THR A 52 -2.94 -9.62 8.77
N GLY A 53 -3.46 -8.74 9.65
CA GLY A 53 -4.89 -8.54 9.80
C GLY A 53 -5.53 -7.98 8.53
N ILE A 54 -4.85 -7.06 7.84
CA ILE A 54 -5.34 -6.50 6.58
C ILE A 54 -5.33 -7.57 5.48
N LEU A 55 -4.23 -8.31 5.31
CA LEU A 55 -4.12 -9.37 4.31
C LEU A 55 -5.17 -10.48 4.54
N LYS A 56 -5.41 -10.88 5.79
CA LYS A 56 -6.48 -11.83 6.13
C LYS A 56 -7.85 -11.33 5.68
N ARG A 57 -8.18 -10.05 5.91
CA ARG A 57 -9.46 -9.46 5.50
C ARG A 57 -9.58 -9.34 3.97
N LEU A 58 -8.50 -9.01 3.27
CA LEU A 58 -8.48 -8.98 1.80
C LEU A 58 -8.68 -10.38 1.22
N ALA A 59 -8.03 -11.39 1.80
CA ALA A 59 -8.19 -12.78 1.39
C ALA A 59 -9.61 -13.30 1.66
N ALA A 60 -10.20 -12.97 2.82
CA ALA A 60 -11.57 -13.32 3.15
C ALA A 60 -12.61 -12.69 2.19
N ARG A 61 -12.24 -11.58 1.53
CA ARG A 61 -13.03 -10.94 0.48
C ARG A 61 -12.75 -11.48 -0.93
N GLY A 62 -11.85 -12.46 -1.07
CA GLY A 62 -11.46 -13.02 -2.36
C GLY A 62 -10.63 -12.09 -3.24
N LEU A 63 -9.99 -11.06 -2.67
CA LEU A 63 -9.20 -10.07 -3.43
C LEU A 63 -7.73 -10.45 -3.55
N ILE A 64 -7.25 -11.33 -2.67
CA ILE A 64 -5.90 -11.87 -2.72
C ILE A 64 -5.93 -13.36 -2.42
N THR A 65 -4.93 -14.08 -2.92
CA THR A 65 -4.59 -15.41 -2.42
C THR A 65 -3.48 -15.31 -1.38
N ARG A 66 -3.41 -16.32 -0.50
CA ARG A 66 -2.35 -16.48 0.51
C ARG A 66 -1.94 -17.94 0.53
N ALA A 67 -0.67 -18.22 0.26
CA ALA A 67 -0.13 -19.57 0.23
C ALA A 67 1.18 -19.64 1.02
N THR A 68 1.45 -20.80 1.63
CA THR A 68 2.76 -21.07 2.25
C THR A 68 3.85 -21.04 1.19
N SER A 69 4.95 -20.34 1.47
CA SER A 69 6.09 -20.32 0.54
C SER A 69 6.66 -21.74 0.35
N PRO A 70 7.00 -22.14 -0.89
CA PRO A 70 7.62 -23.42 -1.15
C PRO A 70 9.05 -23.52 -0.59
N THR A 71 9.72 -22.38 -0.39
CA THR A 71 11.11 -22.31 0.09
C THR A 71 11.22 -21.98 1.58
N ASP A 72 10.20 -21.35 2.17
CA ASP A 72 10.13 -21.08 3.61
C ASP A 72 8.71 -21.33 4.16
N ARG A 73 8.55 -22.41 4.92
CA ARG A 73 7.25 -22.79 5.51
C ARG A 73 6.71 -21.77 6.51
N ARG A 74 7.53 -20.84 7.00
CA ARG A 74 7.14 -19.76 7.91
C ARG A 74 6.65 -18.52 7.16
N ALA A 75 6.93 -18.40 5.87
CA ALA A 75 6.49 -17.30 5.03
C ALA A 75 5.15 -17.61 4.35
N GLN A 76 4.34 -16.57 4.17
CA GLN A 76 3.07 -16.61 3.43
C GLN A 76 3.19 -15.65 2.26
N ILE A 77 3.20 -16.20 1.04
CA ILE A 77 3.19 -15.46 -0.20
C ILE A 77 1.77 -15.03 -0.52
N CYS A 78 1.62 -13.75 -0.85
CA CYS A 78 0.36 -13.14 -1.23
C CYS A 78 0.43 -12.72 -2.70
N ARG A 79 -0.69 -12.86 -3.41
CA ARG A 79 -0.89 -12.42 -4.80
C ARG A 79 -2.28 -11.83 -4.96
N LEU A 80 -2.48 -10.89 -5.87
CA LEU A 80 -3.83 -10.49 -6.26
C LEU A 80 -4.55 -11.67 -6.91
N THR A 81 -5.86 -11.75 -6.70
CA THR A 81 -6.74 -12.57 -7.53
C THR A 81 -7.17 -11.76 -8.76
N THR A 82 -7.81 -12.41 -9.74
CA THR A 82 -8.40 -11.70 -10.88
C THR A 82 -9.42 -10.65 -10.43
N GLU A 83 -10.22 -10.96 -9.41
CA GLU A 83 -11.17 -10.01 -8.80
C GLU A 83 -10.44 -8.86 -8.08
N GLY A 84 -9.31 -9.15 -7.43
CA GLY A 84 -8.44 -8.17 -6.80
C GLY A 84 -7.84 -7.18 -7.80
N GLU A 85 -7.32 -7.68 -8.91
CA GLU A 85 -6.80 -6.84 -10.01
C GLU A 85 -7.88 -5.97 -10.63
N ALA A 86 -9.05 -6.55 -10.92
CA ALA A 86 -10.18 -5.82 -11.49
C ALA A 86 -10.66 -4.71 -10.54
N LEU A 87 -10.78 -5.00 -9.23
CA LEU A 87 -11.15 -4.02 -8.23
C LEU A 87 -10.11 -2.89 -8.14
N HIS A 88 -8.82 -3.24 -8.08
CA HIS A 88 -7.74 -2.26 -8.03
C HIS A 88 -7.76 -1.34 -9.25
N GLY A 89 -7.89 -1.91 -10.45
CA GLY A 89 -7.99 -1.14 -11.70
C GLY A 89 -9.19 -0.20 -11.73
N ALA A 90 -10.34 -0.64 -11.22
CA ALA A 90 -11.54 0.20 -11.12
C ALA A 90 -11.39 1.34 -10.08
N MET A 91 -10.63 1.10 -9.00
CA MET A 91 -10.35 2.08 -7.95
C MET A 91 -9.32 3.14 -8.34
N GLU A 92 -8.35 2.76 -9.19
CA GLU A 92 -7.17 3.56 -9.50
C GLU A 92 -7.49 5.01 -9.93
N PRO A 93 -8.49 5.29 -10.79
CA PRO A 93 -8.83 6.66 -11.17
C PRO A 93 -9.31 7.50 -9.98
N ALA A 94 -10.13 6.92 -9.09
CA ALA A 94 -10.66 7.61 -7.91
C ALA A 94 -9.55 7.90 -6.89
N ALA A 95 -8.68 6.92 -6.63
CA ALA A 95 -7.51 7.09 -5.77
C ALA A 95 -6.55 8.16 -6.31
N ARG A 96 -6.27 8.16 -7.62
CA ARG A 96 -5.46 9.18 -8.29
C ARG A 96 -6.08 10.57 -8.15
N SER A 97 -7.39 10.70 -8.27
CA SER A 97 -8.09 11.96 -8.04
C SER A 97 -7.93 12.46 -6.61
N ALA A 98 -8.02 11.58 -5.60
CA ALA A 98 -7.78 11.96 -4.21
C ALA A 98 -6.34 12.43 -3.97
N HIS A 99 -5.34 11.75 -4.55
CA HIS A 99 -3.95 12.18 -4.51
C HIS A 99 -3.76 13.56 -5.14
N ALA A 100 -4.35 13.80 -6.32
CA ALA A 100 -4.25 15.08 -7.01
C ALA A 100 -4.86 16.24 -6.19
N LEU A 101 -6.00 15.99 -5.54
CA LEU A 101 -6.65 16.98 -4.67
C LEU A 101 -5.82 17.30 -3.41
N THR A 102 -5.13 16.30 -2.87
CA THR A 102 -4.27 16.46 -1.68
C THR A 102 -3.19 17.52 -1.89
N VAL A 103 -2.71 17.67 -3.12
CA VAL A 103 -1.63 18.62 -3.50
C VAL A 103 -2.11 19.70 -4.46
N ALA A 104 -3.43 19.90 -4.60
CA ALA A 104 -4.00 20.78 -5.62
C ALA A 104 -3.55 22.24 -5.50
N ALA A 105 -3.31 22.72 -4.27
CA ALA A 105 -2.85 24.08 -4.00
C ALA A 105 -1.39 24.35 -4.44
N LEU A 106 -0.62 23.29 -4.74
CA LEU A 106 0.78 23.41 -5.14
C LEU A 106 0.91 23.52 -6.66
N THR A 107 1.81 24.38 -7.11
CA THR A 107 2.27 24.45 -8.50
C THR A 107 2.99 23.16 -8.93
N PRO A 108 3.14 22.89 -10.24
CA PRO A 108 3.87 21.71 -10.70
C PRO A 108 5.32 21.62 -10.17
N SER A 109 6.03 22.75 -10.02
CA SER A 109 7.37 22.81 -9.44
C SER A 109 7.39 22.47 -7.95
N GLU A 110 6.44 23.00 -7.18
CA GLU A 110 6.32 22.68 -5.75
C GLU A 110 5.95 21.22 -5.53
N ARG A 111 5.09 20.63 -6.37
CA ARG A 111 4.77 19.19 -6.31
C ARG A 111 6.00 18.33 -6.55
N ARG A 112 6.85 18.68 -7.53
CA ARG A 112 8.12 17.97 -7.78
C ARG A 112 9.08 18.11 -6.60
N CYS A 113 9.21 19.32 -6.05
CA CYS A 113 10.03 19.56 -4.87
C CYS A 113 9.55 18.75 -3.65
N LEU A 114 8.24 18.76 -3.38
CA LEU A 114 7.64 17.97 -2.30
C LEU A 114 7.90 16.47 -2.49
N ALA A 115 7.75 15.95 -3.72
CA ALA A 115 8.04 14.56 -4.02
C ALA A 115 9.50 14.19 -3.73
N ASP A 116 10.46 15.01 -4.17
CA ASP A 116 11.90 14.81 -3.89
C ASP A 116 12.18 14.79 -2.38
N LEU A 117 11.64 15.75 -1.64
CA LEU A 117 11.81 15.83 -0.18
C LEU A 117 11.21 14.61 0.53
N LEU A 118 10.02 14.17 0.13
CA LEU A 118 9.39 12.98 0.70
C LEU A 118 10.17 11.70 0.37
N SER A 119 10.67 11.56 -0.87
CA SER A 119 11.52 10.43 -1.26
C SER A 119 12.78 10.35 -0.40
N ARG A 120 13.41 11.48 -0.06
CA ARG A 120 14.57 11.52 0.84
C ARG A 120 14.22 11.11 2.27
N VAL A 121 13.05 11.52 2.78
CA VAL A 121 12.56 11.10 4.11
C VAL A 121 12.28 9.60 4.15
N ILE A 122 11.68 9.04 3.09
CA ILE A 122 11.42 7.60 2.97
C ILE A 122 12.74 6.82 2.92
N ALA A 123 13.69 7.24 2.09
CA ALA A 123 15.00 6.59 1.99
C ALA A 123 15.76 6.58 3.32
N ASP A 124 15.72 7.68 4.09
CA ASP A 124 16.30 7.73 5.43
C ASP A 124 15.59 6.80 6.42
N HIS A 125 14.25 6.72 6.35
CA HIS A 125 13.48 5.79 7.19
C HIS A 125 13.84 4.33 6.90
N ASP A 126 13.89 3.95 5.62
CA ASP A 126 14.24 2.60 5.18
C ASP A 126 15.66 2.22 5.60
N HIS A 127 16.61 3.15 5.49
CA HIS A 127 17.97 2.97 5.98
C HIS A 127 18.05 2.74 7.49
N ARG A 128 17.27 3.49 8.27
CA ARG A 128 17.21 3.33 9.73
C ARG A 128 16.55 2.01 10.15
N ARG A 129 15.54 1.54 9.41
CA ARG A 129 14.90 0.23 9.63
C ARG A 129 15.82 -0.93 9.25
N GLY A 130 16.49 -0.85 8.10
CA GLY A 130 17.45 -1.88 7.67
C GLY A 130 18.61 -2.07 8.65
N LYS A 131 19.00 -1.03 9.40
CA LYS A 131 19.96 -1.14 10.51
C LYS A 131 19.39 -1.79 11.77
N ALA A 132 18.09 -1.64 12.04
CA ALA A 132 17.44 -2.19 13.22
C ALA A 132 17.16 -3.71 13.09
N ASP A 133 16.99 -4.22 11.87
CA ASP A 133 16.77 -5.65 11.60
C ASP A 133 18.08 -6.49 11.57
N VAL A 134 19.25 -5.85 11.72
CA VAL A 134 20.59 -6.49 11.64
C VAL A 134 21.31 -6.51 13.01
N VAL A 135 20.66 -6.06 14.09
CA VAL A 135 21.23 -6.01 15.46
C VAL A 135 20.50 -6.95 16.40
#